data_AF-A0A329RZB7-F1
#
_entry.id   AF-A0A329RZB7-F1
#
_cell.length_a   1.000
_cell.length_b   1.000
_cell.length_c   1.000
_cell.angle_alpha   90.00
_cell.angle_beta   90.00
_cell.angle_gamma   90.00
#
_symmetry.space_group_name_H-M   'P 1'
#
loop_
_entity.id
_entity.type
_entity.pdbx_description
1 polymer ?
#
loop_
_entity_poly.entity_id
_entity_poly.type
_entity_poly.pdbx_seq_one_letter_code
_entity_poly.pdbx_strand_id
1 'polypeptide(L)'
;MPRQPKHVGNLTLQQKKKICEWSAAHPHLTQRELALKAQRELALLKQPTQGAICNILKRKETFMRATDAQLQRRRTATLAHAAVDDALANWVHQCQAWRISLSGDLLKAKTRRIEELLDTPNDLCLRFSNGWLQAFQARHGFKSLKMHAPDKTIASRQIQGSKKSKVRVTVALTCNADGSDMREPFIIGHAMKPRCFEKKSGADLGFYYRSNNKALMASVIFREWLHELDVDMEQQRR
;
A
#
# COMPACT_ATOMS: atom_id res chain seq x y z
N MET A 1 -40.44 2.71 16.14
CA MET A 1 -39.88 1.34 16.25
C MET A 1 -38.36 1.39 16.13
N PRO A 2 -37.59 1.23 17.22
CA PRO A 2 -36.14 1.16 17.08
C PRO A 2 -35.77 -0.13 16.32
N ARG A 3 -35.04 0.04 15.21
CA ARG A 3 -34.57 -1.07 14.38
C ARG A 3 -33.64 -1.97 15.22
N GLN A 4 -33.95 -3.25 15.30
CA GLN A 4 -33.06 -4.24 15.92
C GLN A 4 -31.68 -4.23 15.24
N PRO A 5 -30.58 -4.29 16.00
CA PRO A 5 -29.23 -4.22 15.46
C PRO A 5 -28.96 -5.44 14.57
N LYS A 6 -28.90 -5.22 13.25
CA LYS A 6 -28.46 -6.20 12.27
C LYS A 6 -26.93 -6.18 12.17
N HIS A 7 -26.22 -6.84 13.09
CA HIS A 7 -24.83 -7.24 12.82
C HIS A 7 -24.38 -8.45 13.65
N VAL A 8 -24.31 -9.62 12.99
CA VAL A 8 -23.77 -10.87 13.53
C VAL A 8 -22.26 -10.87 13.33
N GLY A 9 -21.48 -10.84 14.41
CA GLY A 9 -20.02 -10.95 14.33
C GLY A 9 -19.58 -12.37 13.95
N ASN A 10 -18.48 -12.49 13.20
CA ASN A 10 -17.81 -13.77 12.95
C ASN A 10 -17.41 -14.45 14.28
N LEU A 11 -17.50 -15.78 14.34
CA LEU A 11 -17.05 -16.58 15.49
C LEU A 11 -15.54 -16.38 15.74
N THR A 12 -15.14 -16.28 17.01
CA THR A 12 -13.73 -16.24 17.42
C THR A 12 -13.03 -17.58 17.15
N LEU A 13 -11.69 -17.57 17.10
CA LEU A 13 -10.92 -18.81 16.99
C LEU A 13 -11.18 -19.73 18.18
N GLN A 14 -11.34 -19.19 19.38
CA GLN A 14 -11.74 -19.95 20.57
C GLN A 14 -13.08 -20.66 20.40
N GLN A 15 -14.08 -19.96 19.89
CA GLN A 15 -15.41 -20.53 19.62
C GLN A 15 -15.35 -21.64 18.56
N LYS A 16 -14.58 -21.43 17.49
CA LYS A 16 -14.36 -22.45 16.45
C LYS A 16 -13.63 -23.68 16.99
N LYS A 17 -12.62 -23.48 17.85
CA LYS A 17 -11.88 -24.56 18.51
C LYS A 17 -12.80 -25.43 19.37
N LYS A 18 -13.65 -24.82 20.21
CA LYS A 18 -14.67 -25.55 21.00
C LYS A 18 -15.62 -26.37 20.12
N ILE A 19 -16.06 -25.81 18.99
CA ILE A 19 -16.94 -26.54 18.04
C ILE A 19 -16.23 -27.78 17.49
N CYS A 20 -14.94 -27.67 17.15
CA CYS A 20 -14.14 -28.82 16.71
C CYS A 20 -13.96 -29.87 17.82
N GLU A 21 -13.69 -29.45 19.05
CA GLU A 21 -13.59 -30.33 20.22
C GLU A 21 -14.91 -31.09 20.48
N TRP A 22 -16.05 -30.41 20.40
CA TRP A 22 -17.36 -31.05 20.55
C TRP A 22 -17.67 -32.06 19.45
N SER A 23 -17.30 -31.74 18.20
CA SER A 23 -17.46 -32.68 17.08
C SER A 23 -16.59 -33.92 17.24
N ALA A 24 -15.39 -33.79 17.81
CA ALA A 24 -14.50 -34.91 18.09
C ALA A 24 -15.03 -35.77 19.26
N ALA A 25 -15.56 -35.14 20.31
CA ALA A 25 -16.12 -35.83 21.46
C ALA A 25 -17.48 -36.52 21.18
N HIS A 26 -18.21 -36.09 20.13
CA HIS A 26 -19.53 -36.63 19.79
C HIS A 26 -19.65 -36.92 18.29
N PRO A 27 -19.03 -38.00 17.78
CA PRO A 27 -19.01 -38.30 16.34
C PRO A 27 -20.38 -38.54 15.70
N HIS A 28 -21.39 -38.88 16.51
CA HIS A 28 -22.76 -39.13 16.09
C HIS A 28 -23.59 -37.85 15.90
N LEU A 29 -23.15 -36.70 16.42
CA LEU A 29 -23.89 -35.45 16.27
C LEU A 29 -23.85 -34.97 14.82
N THR A 30 -25.03 -34.71 14.27
CA THR A 30 -25.14 -34.07 12.96
C THR A 30 -24.66 -32.63 13.03
N GLN A 31 -24.24 -32.08 11.89
CA GLN A 31 -23.79 -30.68 11.82
C GLN A 31 -24.88 -29.67 12.22
N ARG A 32 -26.17 -30.03 12.07
CA ARG A 32 -27.31 -29.21 12.48
C ARG A 32 -27.47 -29.22 14.00
N GLU A 33 -27.30 -30.36 14.64
CA GLU A 33 -27.31 -30.48 16.10
C GLU A 33 -26.09 -29.81 16.72
N LEU A 34 -24.92 -29.91 16.09
CA LEU A 34 -23.72 -29.21 16.52
C LEU A 34 -23.89 -27.68 16.43
N ALA A 35 -24.61 -27.19 15.41
CA ALA A 35 -24.97 -25.77 15.32
C ALA A 35 -25.91 -25.32 16.46
N LEU A 36 -26.89 -26.15 16.83
CA LEU A 36 -27.79 -25.88 17.95
C LEU A 36 -27.02 -25.86 19.28
N LYS A 37 -26.13 -26.85 19.50
CA LYS A 37 -25.25 -26.91 20.65
C LYS A 37 -24.36 -25.67 20.73
N ALA A 38 -23.75 -25.27 19.62
CA ALA A 38 -22.92 -24.07 19.54
C ALA A 38 -23.71 -22.78 19.86
N GLN A 39 -24.97 -22.67 19.42
CA GLN A 39 -25.80 -21.52 19.76
C GLN A 39 -26.04 -21.41 21.27
N ARG A 40 -26.39 -22.53 21.91
CA ARG A 40 -26.70 -22.59 23.35
C ARG A 40 -25.47 -22.35 24.20
N GLU A 41 -24.41 -23.13 23.99
CA GLU A 41 -23.19 -23.13 24.80
C GLU A 41 -22.34 -21.85 24.65
N LEU A 42 -22.38 -21.21 23.46
CA LEU A 42 -21.62 -19.99 23.20
C LEU A 42 -22.50 -18.72 23.27
N ALA A 43 -23.74 -18.84 23.75
CA ALA A 43 -24.72 -17.77 23.86
C ALA A 43 -24.81 -16.90 22.58
N LEU A 44 -24.86 -17.55 21.41
CA LEU A 44 -24.88 -16.84 20.13
C LEU A 44 -26.29 -16.29 19.85
N LEU A 45 -26.36 -15.01 19.48
CA LEU A 45 -27.63 -14.35 19.10
C LEU A 45 -28.35 -15.09 17.95
N LYS A 46 -27.61 -15.72 17.05
CA LYS A 46 -28.14 -16.51 15.93
C LYS A 46 -27.41 -17.84 15.81
N GLN A 47 -28.17 -18.90 15.52
CA GLN A 47 -27.63 -20.21 15.21
C GLN A 47 -26.66 -20.15 14.01
N PRO A 48 -25.44 -20.70 14.12
CA PRO A 48 -24.58 -20.94 12.97
C PRO A 48 -25.31 -21.77 11.90
N THR A 49 -25.12 -21.46 10.63
CA THR A 49 -25.69 -22.29 9.57
C THR A 49 -24.96 -23.64 9.50
N GLN A 50 -25.61 -24.68 9.01
CA GLN A 50 -24.97 -25.98 8.80
C GLN A 50 -23.73 -25.86 7.89
N GLY A 51 -23.78 -25.02 6.85
CA GLY A 51 -22.61 -24.71 6.00
C GLY A 51 -21.47 -24.03 6.76
N ALA A 52 -21.76 -23.17 7.75
CA ALA A 52 -20.73 -22.56 8.60
C ALA A 52 -20.02 -23.62 9.46
N ILE A 53 -20.78 -24.56 10.05
CA ILE A 53 -20.22 -25.69 10.79
C ILE A 53 -19.34 -26.57 9.88
N CYS A 54 -19.83 -26.93 8.70
CA CYS A 54 -19.06 -27.71 7.72
C CYS A 54 -17.71 -27.03 7.39
N ASN A 55 -17.72 -25.74 7.09
CA ASN A 55 -16.50 -24.98 6.79
C ASN A 55 -15.53 -24.88 7.98
N ILE A 56 -16.05 -24.82 9.20
CA ILE A 56 -15.23 -24.85 10.42
C ILE A 56 -14.55 -26.21 10.56
N LEU A 57 -15.30 -27.30 10.42
CA LEU A 57 -14.77 -28.66 10.56
C LEU A 57 -13.73 -28.99 9.48
N LYS A 58 -13.92 -28.52 8.23
CA LYS A 58 -12.93 -28.66 7.14
C LYS A 58 -11.58 -28.02 7.48
N ARG A 59 -11.56 -26.99 8.33
CA ARG A 59 -10.34 -26.25 8.72
C ARG A 59 -9.91 -26.54 10.16
N LYS A 60 -10.34 -27.66 10.75
CA LYS A 60 -10.12 -27.99 12.18
C LYS A 60 -8.68 -27.82 12.64
N GLU A 61 -7.70 -28.25 11.85
CA GLU A 61 -6.28 -28.17 12.23
C GLU A 61 -5.80 -26.74 12.44
N THR A 62 -6.28 -25.79 11.62
CA THR A 62 -5.90 -24.38 11.75
C THR A 62 -6.38 -23.76 13.06
N PHE A 63 -7.49 -24.26 13.62
CA PHE A 63 -8.04 -23.77 14.88
C PHE A 63 -7.44 -24.48 16.09
N MET A 64 -7.11 -25.76 15.96
CA MET A 64 -6.45 -26.53 17.03
C MET A 64 -5.02 -26.05 17.28
N ARG A 65 -4.29 -25.65 16.23
CA ARG A 65 -2.92 -25.09 16.32
C ARG A 65 -2.87 -23.60 16.72
N ALA A 66 -4.00 -22.93 16.91
CA ALA A 66 -4.02 -21.52 17.28
C ALA A 66 -3.46 -21.30 18.68
N THR A 67 -2.58 -20.30 18.84
CA THR A 67 -1.98 -19.90 20.12
C THR A 67 -2.96 -19.09 20.98
N ASP A 68 -2.70 -18.99 22.28
CA ASP A 68 -3.58 -18.29 23.22
C ASP A 68 -3.79 -16.81 22.84
N ALA A 69 -2.74 -16.15 22.36
CA ALA A 69 -2.79 -14.77 21.86
C ALA A 69 -3.71 -14.59 20.62
N GLN A 70 -4.03 -15.68 19.91
CA GLN A 70 -4.87 -15.68 18.72
C GLN A 70 -6.33 -16.01 19.01
N LEU A 71 -6.66 -16.59 20.17
CA LEU A 71 -7.97 -17.15 20.49
C LEU A 71 -9.13 -16.15 20.35
N GLN A 72 -8.91 -14.88 20.70
CA GLN A 72 -9.93 -13.82 20.61
C GLN A 72 -10.14 -13.28 19.19
N ARG A 73 -9.28 -13.64 18.23
CA ARG A 73 -9.39 -13.16 16.84
C ARG A 73 -10.62 -13.77 16.15
N ARG A 74 -11.38 -12.97 15.42
CA ARG A 74 -12.58 -13.41 14.67
C ARG A 74 -12.30 -13.82 13.21
N ARG A 75 -11.20 -13.30 12.65
CA ARG A 75 -10.64 -13.71 11.36
C ARG A 75 -9.26 -14.33 11.60
N THR A 76 -9.03 -15.50 11.02
CA THR A 76 -7.68 -16.01 10.81
C THR A 76 -7.08 -15.06 9.78
N ALA A 77 -6.24 -14.12 10.21
CA ALA A 77 -5.44 -13.37 9.26
C ALA A 77 -4.46 -14.38 8.68
N THR A 78 -4.74 -14.87 7.47
CA THR A 78 -3.71 -15.45 6.62
C THR A 78 -2.80 -14.28 6.25
N LEU A 79 -1.89 -13.93 7.17
CA LEU A 79 -0.72 -13.15 6.85
C LEU A 79 0.09 -14.05 5.93
N ALA A 80 -0.26 -14.05 4.64
CA ALA A 80 0.44 -14.81 3.62
C ALA A 80 1.96 -14.62 3.74
N HIS A 81 2.40 -13.44 4.20
CA HIS A 81 3.80 -13.11 4.42
C HIS A 81 3.99 -12.18 5.63
N ALA A 82 3.98 -12.71 6.86
CA ALA A 82 4.25 -11.91 8.06
C ALA A 82 5.61 -11.19 7.99
N ALA A 83 6.64 -11.86 7.49
CA ALA A 83 7.96 -11.27 7.29
C ALA A 83 7.96 -10.06 6.33
N VAL A 84 7.20 -10.14 5.23
CA VAL A 84 7.04 -9.01 4.29
C VAL A 84 6.28 -7.85 4.95
N ASP A 85 5.24 -8.17 5.72
CA ASP A 85 4.43 -7.17 6.45
C ASP A 85 5.29 -6.39 7.46
N ASP A 86 6.11 -7.10 8.24
CA ASP A 86 7.01 -6.52 9.25
C ASP A 86 8.15 -5.71 8.60
N ALA A 87 8.79 -6.26 7.56
CA ALA A 87 9.85 -5.56 6.83
C ALA A 87 9.33 -4.26 6.19
N LEU A 88 8.12 -4.29 5.63
CA LEU A 88 7.50 -3.10 5.07
C LEU A 88 7.14 -2.08 6.16
N ALA A 89 6.62 -2.52 7.30
CA ALA A 89 6.31 -1.63 8.42
C ALA A 89 7.55 -0.92 8.96
N ASN A 90 8.65 -1.66 9.14
CA ASN A 90 9.94 -1.09 9.55
C ASN A 90 10.46 -0.04 8.56
N TRP A 91 10.35 -0.30 7.26
CA TRP A 91 10.72 0.67 6.24
C TRP A 91 9.85 1.94 6.28
N VAL A 92 8.54 1.80 6.49
CA VAL A 92 7.64 2.96 6.65
C VAL A 92 8.03 3.80 7.87
N HIS A 93 8.38 3.16 9.00
CA HIS A 93 8.86 3.87 10.18
C HIS A 93 10.15 4.67 9.90
N GLN A 94 11.10 4.11 9.15
CA GLN A 94 12.31 4.83 8.74
C GLN A 94 11.97 6.04 7.86
N CYS A 95 11.09 5.89 6.87
CA CYS A 95 10.68 7.01 6.03
C CYS A 95 9.96 8.12 6.81
N GLN A 96 9.14 7.76 7.81
CA GLN A 96 8.51 8.74 8.70
C GLN A 96 9.53 9.50 9.54
N ALA A 97 10.58 8.83 10.04
CA ALA A 97 11.68 9.47 10.76
C ALA A 97 12.42 10.48 9.87
N TRP A 98 12.60 10.17 8.59
CA TRP A 98 13.18 11.08 7.59
C TRP A 98 12.18 12.10 7.01
N ARG A 99 10.94 12.15 7.53
CA ARG A 99 9.85 13.02 7.05
C ARG A 99 9.55 12.87 5.56
N ILE A 100 9.79 11.69 4.99
CA ILE A 100 9.50 11.37 3.60
C ILE A 100 8.03 10.96 3.48
N SER A 101 7.30 11.62 2.58
CA SER A 101 5.91 11.26 2.29
C SER A 101 5.86 10.08 1.33
N LEU A 102 5.23 8.98 1.76
CA LEU A 102 5.11 7.77 0.96
C LEU A 102 3.75 7.72 0.25
N SER A 103 3.77 7.55 -1.08
CA SER A 103 2.56 7.29 -1.84
C SER A 103 2.11 5.83 -1.70
N GLY A 104 0.83 5.57 -1.90
CA GLY A 104 0.29 4.20 -1.86
C GLY A 104 0.94 3.28 -2.91
N ASP A 105 1.27 3.82 -4.09
CA ASP A 105 1.90 3.03 -5.15
C ASP A 105 3.38 2.77 -4.88
N LEU A 106 4.07 3.69 -4.20
CA LEU A 106 5.43 3.47 -3.72
C LEU A 106 5.47 2.35 -2.67
N LEU A 107 4.49 2.29 -1.77
CA LEU A 107 4.33 1.16 -0.84
C LEU A 107 4.17 -0.15 -1.59
N LYS A 108 3.26 -0.22 -2.57
CA LYS A 108 3.05 -1.44 -3.37
C LYS A 108 4.32 -1.87 -4.10
N ALA A 109 5.06 -0.93 -4.69
CA ALA A 109 6.31 -1.20 -5.39
C ALA A 109 7.40 -1.72 -4.43
N LYS A 110 7.56 -1.09 -3.25
CA LYS A 110 8.50 -1.55 -2.23
C LYS A 110 8.14 -2.93 -1.71
N THR A 111 6.85 -3.21 -1.53
CA THR A 111 6.36 -4.52 -1.06
C THR A 111 6.74 -5.64 -2.04
N ARG A 112 6.56 -5.43 -3.35
CA ARG A 112 7.02 -6.37 -4.38
C ARG A 112 8.51 -6.66 -4.27
N ARG A 113 9.31 -5.61 -4.07
CA ARG A 113 10.76 -5.77 -3.92
C ARG A 113 11.14 -6.57 -2.67
N ILE A 114 10.40 -6.40 -1.58
CA ILE A 114 10.60 -7.17 -0.35
C ILE A 114 10.20 -8.64 -0.57
N GLU A 115 9.10 -8.91 -1.29
CA GLU A 115 8.71 -10.28 -1.64
C GLU A 115 9.76 -11.00 -2.50
N GLU A 116 10.35 -10.31 -3.49
CA GLU A 116 11.45 -10.83 -4.31
C GLU A 116 12.68 -11.17 -3.46
N LEU A 117 13.03 -10.33 -2.49
CA LEU A 117 14.21 -10.52 -1.64
C LEU A 117 14.05 -11.65 -0.62
N LEU A 118 12.81 -12.00 -0.27
CA LEU A 118 12.49 -13.04 0.70
C LEU A 118 12.19 -14.40 0.04
N ASP A 119 12.37 -14.52 -1.29
CA ASP A 119 12.16 -15.74 -2.09
C ASP A 119 10.82 -16.43 -1.81
N THR A 120 9.76 -15.62 -1.73
CA THR A 120 8.45 -16.10 -1.30
C THR A 120 7.68 -16.75 -2.46
N PRO A 121 7.10 -17.96 -2.30
CA PRO A 121 6.46 -18.69 -3.39
C PRO A 121 5.33 -17.88 -4.05
N ASN A 122 5.37 -17.83 -5.39
CA ASN A 122 4.51 -17.00 -6.26
C ASN A 122 3.00 -17.28 -6.09
N ASP A 123 2.62 -18.45 -5.55
CA ASP A 123 1.23 -18.87 -5.33
C ASP A 123 0.49 -18.10 -4.23
N LEU A 124 1.20 -17.30 -3.43
CA LEU A 124 0.64 -16.43 -2.40
C LEU A 124 0.66 -14.94 -2.78
N CYS A 125 1.08 -14.59 -4.00
CA CYS A 125 1.28 -13.22 -4.48
C CYS A 125 0.10 -12.35 -4.06
N LEU A 126 0.34 -11.49 -3.06
CA LEU A 126 -0.68 -10.59 -2.55
C LEU A 126 -1.09 -9.71 -3.72
N ARG A 127 -2.34 -9.81 -4.16
CA ARG A 127 -2.88 -8.74 -5.01
C ARG A 127 -2.85 -7.48 -4.16
N PHE A 128 -1.83 -6.64 -4.37
CA PHE A 128 -1.57 -5.37 -3.69
C PHE A 128 -2.62 -4.30 -4.04
N SER A 129 -3.87 -4.67 -3.83
CA SER A 129 -5.05 -3.87 -4.05
C SER A 129 -5.09 -2.70 -3.07
N ASN A 130 -5.90 -1.71 -3.40
CA ASN A 130 -6.16 -0.61 -2.48
C ASN A 130 -6.76 -1.08 -1.14
N GLY A 131 -7.49 -2.22 -1.13
CA GLY A 131 -8.02 -2.83 0.08
C GLY A 131 -6.93 -3.42 0.98
N TRP A 132 -5.92 -4.08 0.41
CA TRP A 132 -4.76 -4.57 1.17
C TRP A 132 -3.99 -3.41 1.79
N LEU A 133 -3.74 -2.33 1.02
CA LEU A 133 -3.03 -1.14 1.50
C LEU A 133 -3.73 -0.51 2.70
N GLN A 134 -5.06 -0.32 2.62
CA GLN A 134 -5.85 0.21 3.74
C GLN A 134 -5.77 -0.68 4.98
N ALA A 135 -5.82 -2.01 4.80
CA ALA A 135 -5.69 -2.95 5.90
C ALA A 135 -4.28 -2.97 6.51
N PHE A 136 -3.22 -2.86 5.70
CA PHE A 136 -1.84 -2.69 6.17
C PHE A 136 -1.68 -1.41 6.99
N GLN A 137 -2.13 -0.28 6.45
CA GLN A 137 -2.08 1.01 7.15
C GLN A 137 -2.83 0.96 8.48
N ALA A 138 -4.04 0.40 8.50
CA ALA A 138 -4.85 0.27 9.71
C ALA A 138 -4.20 -0.64 10.77
N ARG A 139 -3.53 -1.73 10.36
CA ARG A 139 -2.88 -2.67 11.27
C ARG A 139 -1.67 -2.06 11.99
N HIS A 140 -0.88 -1.27 11.27
CA HIS A 140 0.34 -0.64 11.79
C HIS A 140 0.13 0.79 12.29
N GLY A 141 -1.12 1.28 12.30
CA GLY A 141 -1.45 2.63 12.76
C GLY A 141 -0.95 3.74 11.83
N PHE A 142 -0.59 3.43 10.59
CA PHE A 142 -0.17 4.43 9.61
C PHE A 142 -1.38 5.24 9.13
N LYS A 143 -1.36 6.55 9.40
CA LYS A 143 -2.34 7.46 8.79
C LYS A 143 -2.03 7.55 7.29
N SER A 144 -3.07 7.47 6.46
CA SER A 144 -2.95 7.74 5.03
C SER A 144 -2.51 9.19 4.85
N LEU A 145 -1.21 9.40 4.65
CA LEU A 145 -0.69 10.68 4.19
C LEU A 145 -1.05 10.74 2.71
N LYS A 146 -2.23 11.29 2.39
CA LYS A 146 -2.48 11.76 1.03
C LYS A 146 -1.42 12.81 0.76
N MET A 147 -0.48 12.48 -0.12
CA MET A 147 0.36 13.47 -0.77
C MET A 147 -0.55 14.36 -1.60
N HIS A 148 -1.08 15.39 -0.98
CA HIS A 148 -1.59 16.53 -1.71
C HIS A 148 -0.35 17.19 -2.29
N ALA A 149 -0.25 17.24 -3.63
CA ALA A 149 0.56 18.29 -4.26
C ALA A 149 0.22 19.60 -3.53
N PRO A 150 1.20 20.47 -3.24
CA PRO A 150 0.95 21.66 -2.44
C PRO A 150 -0.27 22.40 -3.00
N ASP A 151 -1.38 22.32 -2.27
CA ASP A 151 -2.65 22.90 -2.72
C ASP A 151 -2.70 24.40 -2.38
N LYS A 152 -1.68 24.86 -1.65
CA LYS A 152 -1.37 26.25 -1.43
C LYS A 152 -0.13 26.58 -2.25
N THR A 153 -0.27 27.55 -3.15
CA THR A 153 0.85 28.40 -3.54
C THR A 153 1.32 29.19 -2.29
N ILE A 154 2.26 30.12 -2.43
CA ILE A 154 2.68 31.03 -1.34
C ILE A 154 1.48 31.79 -0.72
N ALA A 155 0.32 31.80 -1.39
CA ALA A 155 -0.92 32.36 -0.88
C ALA A 155 -1.58 31.47 0.20
N SER A 156 -1.79 32.06 1.38
CA SER A 156 -2.43 31.41 2.53
C SER A 156 -3.97 31.33 2.43
N ARG A 157 -4.59 32.03 1.47
CA ARG A 157 -6.05 32.11 1.26
C ARG A 157 -6.39 32.08 -0.24
N GLN A 158 -7.53 31.47 -0.58
CA GLN A 158 -8.09 31.46 -1.93
C GLN A 158 -8.72 32.83 -2.24
N ILE A 159 -8.24 33.52 -3.28
CA ILE A 159 -8.79 34.80 -3.74
C ILE A 159 -10.00 34.51 -4.63
N GLN A 160 -11.20 34.96 -4.22
CA GLN A 160 -12.43 34.83 -5.02
C GLN A 160 -12.24 35.47 -6.41
N GLY A 161 -12.71 34.78 -7.46
CA GLY A 161 -12.60 35.24 -8.85
C GLY A 161 -11.29 34.87 -9.57
N SER A 162 -10.31 34.28 -8.88
CA SER A 162 -9.05 33.86 -9.52
C SER A 162 -9.11 32.43 -10.07
N LYS A 163 -8.66 32.23 -11.32
CA LYS A 163 -8.45 30.89 -11.89
C LYS A 163 -7.07 30.38 -11.48
N LYS A 164 -6.99 29.10 -11.08
CA LYS A 164 -5.71 28.43 -10.79
C LYS A 164 -4.78 28.54 -11.99
N SER A 165 -3.57 29.04 -11.79
CA SER A 165 -2.54 29.04 -12.82
C SER A 165 -2.30 27.59 -13.28
N LYS A 166 -2.43 27.36 -14.59
CA LYS A 166 -2.13 26.07 -15.22
C LYS A 166 -0.69 25.99 -15.73
N VAL A 167 0.16 26.96 -15.36
CA VAL A 167 1.59 26.92 -15.68
C VAL A 167 2.19 25.67 -15.04
N ARG A 168 2.94 24.92 -15.83
CA ARG A 168 3.59 23.67 -15.41
C ARG A 168 5.08 23.79 -15.66
N VAL A 169 5.85 23.22 -14.72
CA VAL A 169 7.27 22.92 -14.87
C VAL A 169 7.40 21.45 -14.47
N THR A 170 8.00 20.64 -15.33
CA THR A 170 8.31 19.24 -15.04
C THR A 170 9.78 19.17 -14.64
N VAL A 171 10.08 18.41 -13.59
CA VAL A 171 11.45 18.13 -13.15
C VAL A 171 11.63 16.63 -13.11
N ALA A 172 12.61 16.11 -13.83
CA ALA A 172 13.04 14.73 -13.75
C ALA A 172 14.29 14.67 -12.87
N LEU A 173 14.21 13.83 -11.83
CA LEU A 173 15.28 13.55 -10.90
C LEU A 173 15.73 12.12 -11.15
N THR A 174 17.04 11.92 -11.25
CA THR A 174 17.63 10.62 -11.60
C THR A 174 18.76 10.32 -10.65
N CYS A 175 18.71 9.14 -10.05
CA CYS A 175 19.79 8.63 -9.21
C CYS A 175 19.94 7.12 -9.37
N ASN A 176 21.09 6.60 -8.96
CA ASN A 176 21.30 5.16 -8.81
C ASN A 176 20.63 4.62 -7.52
N ALA A 177 20.63 3.29 -7.37
CA ALA A 177 19.84 2.61 -6.34
C ALA A 177 20.27 2.92 -4.89
N ASP A 178 21.56 3.18 -4.66
CA ASP A 178 22.13 3.56 -3.36
C ASP A 178 22.15 5.09 -3.16
N GLY A 179 21.85 5.88 -4.19
CA GLY A 179 21.79 7.34 -4.16
C GLY A 179 23.16 8.03 -4.12
N SER A 180 24.25 7.29 -4.37
CA SER A 180 25.61 7.86 -4.43
C SER A 180 25.87 8.67 -5.70
N ASP A 181 25.16 8.36 -6.78
CA ASP A 181 25.15 9.08 -8.05
C ASP A 181 23.79 9.75 -8.22
N MET A 182 23.74 11.06 -7.96
CA MET A 182 22.59 11.92 -8.20
C MET A 182 22.88 12.83 -9.39
N ARG A 183 22.08 12.69 -10.44
CA ARG A 183 22.20 13.50 -11.65
C ARG A 183 21.61 14.88 -11.45
N GLU A 184 22.13 15.85 -12.19
CA GLU A 184 21.57 17.19 -12.22
C GLU A 184 20.08 17.15 -12.61
N PRO A 185 19.21 17.93 -11.94
CA PRO A 185 17.79 17.95 -12.26
C PRO A 185 17.54 18.35 -13.71
N PHE A 186 16.81 17.51 -14.44
CA PHE A 186 16.37 17.83 -15.78
C PHE A 186 15.03 18.58 -15.73
N ILE A 187 15.04 19.85 -16.14
CA ILE A 187 13.88 20.76 -16.07
C ILE A 187 13.23 20.93 -17.45
N ILE A 188 11.89 20.84 -17.51
CA ILE A 188 11.11 21.10 -18.72
C ILE A 188 10.04 22.15 -18.43
N GLY A 189 10.08 23.25 -19.16
CA GLY A 189 9.07 24.31 -19.11
C GLY A 189 8.35 24.53 -20.45
N HIS A 190 7.55 25.60 -20.51
CA HIS A 190 6.76 25.89 -21.69
C HIS A 190 7.54 26.69 -22.75
N ALA A 191 8.33 27.68 -22.32
CA ALA A 191 9.10 28.55 -23.20
C ALA A 191 10.57 28.19 -23.12
N MET A 192 11.30 28.26 -24.23
CA MET A 192 12.75 27.98 -24.27
C MET A 192 13.55 28.98 -23.42
N LYS A 193 13.12 30.24 -23.40
CA LYS A 193 13.68 31.33 -22.60
C LYS A 193 12.55 32.01 -21.81
N PRO A 194 12.11 31.43 -20.68
CA PRO A 194 11.10 32.05 -19.81
C PRO A 194 11.47 33.48 -19.42
N ARG A 195 10.48 34.33 -19.15
CA ARG A 195 10.73 35.73 -18.76
C ARG A 195 11.59 35.85 -17.50
N CYS A 196 11.44 34.91 -16.56
CA CYS A 196 12.26 34.85 -15.35
C CYS A 196 13.71 34.45 -15.60
N PHE A 197 14.10 34.08 -16.83
CA PHE A 197 15.50 33.82 -17.19
C PHE A 197 16.18 35.07 -17.78
N GLU A 198 15.51 36.23 -17.83
CA GLU A 198 16.12 37.47 -18.31
C GLU A 198 16.75 37.35 -19.71
N LYS A 199 16.05 36.64 -20.62
CA LYS A 199 16.49 36.32 -22.00
C LYS A 199 17.65 35.33 -22.12
N LYS A 200 18.08 34.73 -21.01
CA LYS A 200 19.05 33.62 -20.96
C LYS A 200 18.35 32.27 -21.20
N SER A 201 19.09 31.29 -21.69
CA SER A 201 18.68 29.89 -21.72
C SER A 201 18.98 29.21 -20.38
N GLY A 202 18.49 27.97 -20.16
CA GLY A 202 18.88 27.22 -18.97
C GLY A 202 20.37 26.88 -18.96
N ALA A 203 20.97 26.62 -20.12
CA ALA A 203 22.41 26.38 -20.25
C ALA A 203 23.23 27.60 -19.80
N ASP A 204 22.82 28.82 -20.19
CA ASP A 204 23.45 30.07 -19.73
C ASP A 204 23.34 30.28 -18.20
N LEU A 205 22.35 29.62 -17.57
CA LEU A 205 22.12 29.65 -16.13
C LEU A 205 22.71 28.43 -15.41
N GLY A 206 23.39 27.52 -16.13
CA GLY A 206 24.05 26.35 -15.57
C GLY A 206 23.12 25.19 -15.18
N PHE A 207 21.95 25.05 -15.82
CA PHE A 207 21.10 23.89 -15.59
C PHE A 207 20.48 23.32 -16.86
N TYR A 208 20.27 22.01 -16.86
CA TYR A 208 19.71 21.31 -18.01
C TYR A 208 18.21 21.61 -18.18
N TYR A 209 17.87 22.38 -19.22
CA TYR A 209 16.53 22.87 -19.47
C TYR A 209 16.07 22.61 -20.91
N ARG A 210 14.87 22.06 -21.06
CA ARG A 210 14.17 21.93 -22.36
C ARG A 210 12.80 22.59 -22.29
N SER A 211 12.20 22.82 -23.46
CA SER A 211 10.86 23.41 -23.53
C SER A 211 9.96 22.75 -24.55
N ASN A 212 8.68 22.61 -24.23
CA ASN A 212 7.63 22.31 -25.19
C ASN A 212 6.29 22.92 -24.76
N ASN A 213 5.31 22.99 -25.68
CA ASN A 213 4.01 23.63 -25.42
C ASN A 213 3.20 23.01 -24.27
N LYS A 214 3.55 21.82 -23.79
CA LYS A 214 2.84 21.16 -22.68
C LYS A 214 3.60 21.23 -21.36
N ALA A 215 4.87 21.64 -21.39
CA ALA A 215 5.83 21.50 -20.30
C ALA A 215 5.83 20.09 -19.69
N LEU A 216 5.75 19.06 -20.53
CA LEU A 216 5.71 17.64 -20.14
C LEU A 216 6.91 16.90 -20.71
N MET A 217 7.26 15.79 -20.07
CA MET A 217 8.24 14.82 -20.60
C MET A 217 7.68 14.16 -21.87
N ALA A 218 8.10 14.66 -23.03
CA ALA A 218 7.78 14.06 -24.32
C ALA A 218 8.80 12.95 -24.64
N SER A 219 8.39 11.92 -25.37
CA SER A 219 9.27 10.80 -25.73
C SER A 219 10.54 11.24 -26.48
N VAL A 220 10.44 12.24 -27.35
CA VAL A 220 11.60 12.82 -28.07
C VAL A 220 12.60 13.41 -27.07
N ILE A 221 12.11 14.26 -26.18
CA ILE A 221 12.91 14.92 -25.14
C ILE A 221 13.55 13.90 -24.19
N PHE A 222 12.80 12.86 -23.81
CA PHE A 222 13.31 11.80 -22.95
C PHE A 222 14.41 10.98 -23.64
N ARG A 223 14.25 10.66 -24.93
CA ARG A 223 15.27 9.94 -25.70
C ARG A 223 16.56 10.74 -25.85
N GLU A 224 16.46 12.04 -26.11
CA GLU A 224 17.63 12.94 -26.15
C GLU A 224 18.38 12.92 -24.82
N TRP A 225 17.67 13.10 -23.71
CA TRP A 225 18.26 13.06 -22.38
C TRP A 225 18.85 11.68 -22.05
N LEU A 226 18.19 10.59 -22.43
CA LEU A 226 18.69 9.23 -22.20
C LEU A 226 19.99 8.98 -22.98
N HIS A 227 20.08 9.45 -24.22
CA HIS A 227 21.30 9.36 -25.01
C HIS A 227 22.45 10.18 -24.39
N GLU A 228 22.17 11.40 -23.90
CA GLU A 228 23.17 12.20 -23.19
C GLU A 228 23.65 11.50 -21.90
N LEU A 229 22.73 10.85 -21.17
CA LEU A 229 23.05 10.06 -19.99
C LEU A 229 23.93 8.85 -20.33
N ASP A 230 23.62 8.11 -21.40
CA ASP A 230 24.38 6.94 -21.82
C ASP A 230 25.82 7.34 -22.20
N VAL A 231 25.99 8.44 -22.94
CA VAL A 231 27.31 8.99 -23.30
C VAL A 231 28.10 9.38 -22.05
N ASP A 232 27.47 10.02 -21.08
CA ASP A 232 28.12 10.42 -19.82
C ASP A 232 28.50 9.21 -18.95
N MET A 233 27.67 8.15 -18.92
CA MET A 233 27.99 6.89 -18.25
C MET A 233 29.19 6.19 -18.92
N GLU A 234 29.24 6.18 -20.25
CA GLU A 234 30.34 5.58 -21.02
C GLU A 234 31.67 6.33 -20.76
N GLN A 235 31.64 7.66 -20.69
CA GLN A 235 32.80 8.48 -20.30
C GLN A 235 33.28 8.17 -18.87
N GLN A 236 32.37 7.83 -17.97
CA GLN A 236 32.65 7.41 -16.60
C GLN A 236 33.03 5.93 -16.49
N ARG A 237 33.06 5.19 -17.60
CA ARG A 237 33.32 3.74 -17.68
C ARG A 237 32.34 2.91 -16.83
N ARG A 238 31.06 3.25 -16.89
CA ARG A 238 29.97 2.58 -16.18
C ARG A 238 28.99 1.90 -17.12
#